data_AF-A0AAC8W685-F1
#
_entry.id   AF-A0AAC8W685-F1
#
_cell.length_a   1.000
_cell.length_b   1.000
_cell.length_c   1.000
_cell.angle_alpha   90.00
_cell.angle_beta   90.00
_cell.angle_gamma   90.00
#
_symmetry.space_group_name_H-M   'P 1'
#
loop_
_entity.id
_entity.type
_entity.pdbx_description
1 polymer ?
#
loop_
_entity_poly.entity_id
_entity_poly.type
_entity_poly.pdbx_seq_one_letter_code
_entity_poly.pdbx_strand_id
1 'polypeptide(L)'
;MARFAPFPTMAALMAAFILPAAAPPAAAEPMKGRYELRCQDPQTRQWTVAGQVTDPEIADRSGTGGKAGGREVRGTGADGKPVVLPMPSDRTCMLSAR
;
A
#
# COMPACT_ATOMS: atom_id res chain seq x y z
N MET A 1 42.69 -19.48 -58.98
CA MET A 1 42.93 -18.38 -58.02
C MET A 1 41.67 -17.52 -57.94
N ALA A 2 40.78 -17.81 -56.99
CA ALA A 2 39.62 -16.96 -56.68
C ALA A 2 39.79 -16.43 -55.25
N ARG A 3 39.67 -15.12 -55.11
CA ARG A 3 40.15 -14.31 -54.00
C ARG A 3 39.04 -14.12 -52.95
N PHE A 4 39.45 -14.26 -51.69
CA PHE A 4 38.99 -13.62 -50.45
C PHE A 4 37.53 -13.12 -50.32
N ALA A 5 36.90 -13.64 -49.26
CA ALA A 5 35.66 -13.18 -48.65
C ALA A 5 35.69 -11.68 -48.23
N PRO A 6 34.51 -11.13 -47.90
CA PRO A 6 34.34 -10.76 -46.50
C PRO A 6 33.01 -11.23 -45.89
N PHE A 7 33.12 -11.78 -44.69
CA PHE A 7 32.01 -12.08 -43.79
C PHE A 7 31.35 -10.79 -43.29
N PRO A 8 30.04 -10.59 -43.46
CA PRO A 8 29.33 -9.52 -42.77
C PRO A 8 29.01 -9.92 -41.32
N THR A 9 29.76 -9.29 -40.41
CA THR A 9 29.25 -8.58 -39.22
C THR A 9 28.33 -9.33 -38.25
N MET A 10 28.94 -9.74 -37.12
CA MET A 10 28.39 -9.59 -35.77
C MET A 10 27.60 -8.28 -35.64
N ALA A 11 26.34 -8.36 -35.19
CA ALA A 11 25.67 -7.40 -34.29
C ALA A 11 24.14 -7.51 -34.40
N ALA A 12 23.52 -8.46 -33.69
CA ALA A 12 22.08 -8.38 -33.36
C ALA A 12 21.69 -9.36 -32.24
N LEU A 13 22.51 -9.48 -31.20
CA LEU A 13 22.13 -10.11 -29.94
C LEU A 13 22.37 -9.05 -28.89
N MET A 14 21.33 -8.30 -28.51
CA MET A 14 21.17 -7.51 -27.27
C MET A 14 20.08 -6.46 -27.49
N ALA A 15 18.81 -6.88 -27.45
CA ALA A 15 17.69 -5.97 -27.21
C ALA A 15 16.71 -6.63 -26.22
N ALA A 16 17.26 -7.17 -25.14
CA ALA A 16 16.51 -7.57 -23.95
C ALA A 16 16.79 -6.53 -22.87
N PHE A 17 16.10 -5.39 -22.91
CA PHE A 17 16.06 -4.48 -21.77
C PHE A 17 14.65 -3.96 -21.51
N ILE A 18 13.94 -4.76 -20.71
CA ILE A 18 13.15 -4.35 -19.54
C ILE A 18 12.15 -3.21 -19.80
N LEU A 19 10.91 -3.58 -20.15
CA LEU A 19 9.76 -2.73 -19.82
C LEU A 19 9.67 -2.64 -18.29
N PRO A 20 9.55 -1.43 -17.70
CA PRO A 20 9.12 -1.33 -16.32
C PRO A 20 7.65 -1.78 -16.28
N ALA A 21 7.42 -2.97 -15.71
CA ALA A 21 6.09 -3.35 -15.27
C ALA A 21 5.64 -2.29 -14.25
N ALA A 22 4.80 -1.37 -14.70
CA ALA A 22 4.03 -0.50 -13.81
C ALA A 22 3.15 -1.43 -12.98
N ALA A 23 3.61 -1.79 -11.78
CA ALA A 23 2.77 -2.44 -10.79
C ALA A 23 1.55 -1.54 -10.60
N PRO A 24 0.32 -2.07 -10.71
CA PRO A 24 -0.85 -1.29 -10.33
C PRO A 24 -0.64 -0.80 -8.89
N PRO A 25 -1.08 0.42 -8.55
CA PRO A 25 -1.12 0.80 -7.15
C PRO A 25 -1.92 -0.29 -6.46
N ALA A 26 -1.32 -0.92 -5.45
CA ALA A 26 -2.00 -1.87 -4.59
C ALA A 26 -3.08 -1.08 -3.85
N ALA A 27 -4.21 -0.83 -4.52
CA ALA A 27 -5.45 -0.44 -3.90
C ALA A 27 -5.77 -1.60 -2.97
N ALA A 28 -5.48 -1.42 -1.68
CA ALA A 28 -5.74 -2.41 -0.67
C ALA A 28 -7.21 -2.77 -0.76
N GLU A 29 -7.51 -3.96 -1.29
CA GLU A 29 -8.88 -4.44 -1.39
C GLU A 29 -9.53 -4.35 -0.01
N PRO A 30 -10.78 -3.87 0.09
CA PRO A 30 -11.45 -3.72 1.38
C PRO A 30 -11.43 -5.06 2.09
N MET A 31 -10.85 -5.08 3.29
CA MET A 31 -10.69 -6.31 4.06
C MET A 31 -12.08 -6.71 4.54
N LYS A 32 -12.64 -7.79 3.98
CA LYS A 32 -14.02 -8.18 4.29
C LYS A 32 -14.16 -8.57 5.77
N GLY A 33 -15.13 -7.98 6.46
CA GLY A 33 -15.45 -8.32 7.85
C GLY A 33 -15.38 -7.15 8.82
N ARG A 34 -15.49 -7.45 10.12
CA ARG A 34 -15.49 -6.45 11.19
C ARG A 34 -14.11 -6.32 11.80
N TYR A 35 -13.67 -5.07 11.94
CA TYR A 35 -12.38 -4.72 12.49
C TYR A 35 -12.54 -3.63 13.55
N GLU A 36 -11.65 -3.63 14.53
CA GLU A 36 -11.53 -2.59 15.52
C GLU A 36 -10.22 -1.83 15.31
N LEU A 37 -10.30 -0.51 15.27
CA LEU A 37 -9.11 0.32 15.36
C LEU A 37 -8.74 0.46 16.84
N ARG A 38 -7.60 -0.11 17.20
CA ARG A 38 -7.05 -0.02 18.55
C ARG A 38 -5.86 0.92 18.52
N CYS A 39 -5.90 1.96 19.34
CA CYS A 39 -4.80 2.91 19.49
C CYS A 39 -4.13 2.69 20.85
N GLN A 40 -2.82 2.68 20.85
CA GLN A 40 -2.00 2.64 22.04
C GLN A 40 -1.92 4.05 22.61
N ASP A 41 -2.29 4.17 23.87
CA ASP A 41 -2.11 5.40 24.64
C ASP A 41 -0.60 5.62 24.88
N PRO A 42 -0.04 6.77 24.46
CA PRO A 42 1.39 7.05 24.63
C PRO A 42 1.82 7.23 26.09
N GLN A 43 0.90 7.60 26.99
CA GLN A 43 1.18 7.80 28.41
C GLN A 43 1.08 6.49 29.19
N THR A 44 0.03 5.72 28.96
CA THR A 44 -0.24 4.48 29.73
C THR A 44 0.26 3.21 29.05
N ARG A 45 0.67 3.30 27.78
CA ARG A 45 1.03 2.17 26.89
C ARG A 45 -0.06 1.11 26.75
N GLN A 46 -1.29 1.40 27.14
CA GLN A 46 -2.41 0.49 27.00
C GLN A 46 -3.07 0.65 25.63
N TRP A 47 -3.62 -0.45 25.11
CA TRP A 47 -4.36 -0.45 23.85
C TRP A 47 -5.85 -0.24 24.12
N THR A 48 -6.39 0.88 23.65
CA THR A 48 -7.83 1.20 23.73
C THR A 48 -8.47 1.13 22.36
N VAL A 49 -9.75 0.73 22.31
CA VAL A 49 -10.53 0.71 21.08
C VAL A 49 -10.95 2.15 20.76
N ALA A 50 -10.44 2.70 19.66
CA ALA A 50 -10.80 4.01 19.16
C ALA A 50 -12.08 3.99 18.31
N GLY A 51 -12.38 2.85 17.68
CA GLY A 51 -13.59 2.68 16.89
C GLY A 51 -13.70 1.30 16.26
N GLN A 52 -14.89 1.00 15.73
CA GLN A 52 -15.16 -0.20 14.95
C GLN A 52 -15.47 0.19 13.50
N VAL A 53 -14.97 -0.60 12.57
CA VAL A 53 -15.14 -0.41 11.13
C VAL A 53 -15.37 -1.76 10.47
N THR A 54 -16.36 -1.82 9.60
CA THR A 54 -16.68 -2.97 8.77
C THR A 54 -16.17 -2.70 7.36
N ASP A 55 -15.64 -3.73 6.72
CA ASP A 55 -15.04 -3.68 5.40
C ASP A 55 -14.02 -2.53 5.25
N PRO A 56 -13.01 -2.43 6.15
CA PRO A 56 -12.04 -1.35 6.09
C PRO A 56 -11.21 -1.39 4.82
N GLU A 57 -11.13 -0.25 4.16
CA GLU A 57 -10.24 0.08 3.06
C GLU A 57 -9.12 0.99 3.59
N ILE A 58 -7.87 0.58 3.40
CA ILE A 58 -6.70 1.36 3.81
C ILE A 58 -6.26 2.22 2.63
N ALA A 59 -6.50 3.52 2.73
CA ALA A 59 -6.03 4.49 1.76
C ALA A 59 -4.75 5.16 2.26
N ASP A 60 -3.67 5.07 1.48
CA ASP A 60 -2.44 5.81 1.76
C ASP A 60 -2.65 7.29 1.45
N ARG A 61 -2.46 8.16 2.46
CA ARG A 61 -2.40 9.59 2.20
C ARG A 61 -1.02 9.88 1.66
N SER A 62 -0.95 10.36 0.42
CA SER A 62 0.31 10.83 -0.16
C SER A 62 0.85 11.95 0.72
N GLY A 63 1.92 11.67 1.47
CA GLY A 63 2.57 12.66 2.32
C GLY A 63 3.28 13.70 1.46
N THR A 64 2.81 14.95 1.53
CA THR A 64 3.50 16.06 0.87
C THR A 64 4.78 16.40 1.64
N GLY A 65 5.94 16.39 0.97
CA GLY A 65 7.20 16.88 1.56
C GLY A 65 7.97 15.89 2.44
N GLY A 66 8.08 14.62 2.04
CA GLY A 66 9.03 13.68 2.66
C GLY A 66 8.65 13.14 4.05
N LYS A 67 7.46 13.46 4.56
CA LYS A 67 6.86 12.77 5.71
C LYS A 67 5.98 11.64 5.19
N ALA A 68 6.07 10.46 5.80
CA ALA A 68 5.11 9.38 5.57
C ALA A 68 3.72 9.92 5.95
N GLY A 69 2.92 10.27 4.93
CA GLY A 69 1.53 10.65 5.15
C GLY A 69 0.84 9.50 5.87
N GLY A 70 0.09 9.82 6.92
CA GLY A 70 -0.72 8.82 7.63
C GLY A 70 -1.58 8.02 6.66
N ARG A 71 -2.10 6.89 7.12
CA ARG A 71 -3.10 6.13 6.39
C ARG A 71 -4.48 6.55 6.87
N GLU A 72 -5.47 6.45 6.02
CA GLU A 72 -6.87 6.59 6.40
C GLU A 72 -7.53 5.24 6.26
N VAL A 73 -8.22 4.80 7.32
CA VAL A 73 -9.06 3.61 7.28
C VAL A 73 -10.47 4.07 7.01
N ARG A 74 -11.01 3.71 5.85
CA ARG A 74 -12.37 4.03 5.43
C ARG A 74 -13.21 2.78 5.55
N GLY A 75 -14.44 2.87 6.03
CA GLY A 75 -15.35 1.74 6.00
C GLY A 75 -16.67 2.09 6.65
N THR A 76 -17.38 1.11 7.17
CA THR A 76 -18.70 1.31 7.77
C THR A 76 -18.63 1.13 9.28
N GLY A 77 -18.97 2.17 10.04
CA GLY A 77 -19.02 2.11 11.50
C GLY A 77 -20.08 1.12 12.01
N ALA A 78 -20.04 0.83 13.31
CA ALA A 78 -21.03 -0.05 13.96
C ALA A 78 -22.49 0.41 13.75
N ASP A 79 -22.70 1.70 13.55
CA ASP A 79 -24.00 2.32 13.30
C ASP A 79 -24.47 2.21 11.83
N GLY A 80 -23.73 1.51 10.97
CA GLY A 80 -24.04 1.39 9.54
C GLY A 80 -23.69 2.63 8.70
N LYS A 81 -23.08 3.65 9.30
CA LYS A 81 -22.67 4.90 8.63
C LYS A 81 -21.23 4.82 8.13
N PRO A 82 -20.89 5.47 7.00
CA PRO A 82 -19.51 5.57 6.57
C PRO A 82 -18.65 6.30 7.62
N VAL A 83 -17.52 5.71 7.99
CA VAL A 83 -16.56 6.24 8.95
C VAL A 83 -15.18 6.29 8.30
N VAL A 84 -14.44 7.37 8.57
CA VAL A 84 -13.05 7.51 8.20
C VAL A 84 -12.26 7.71 9.48
N LEU A 85 -11.41 6.74 9.79
CA LEU A 85 -10.55 6.79 10.96
C LEU A 85 -9.11 7.09 10.53
N PRO A 86 -8.47 8.14 11.09
CA PRO A 86 -7.07 8.39 10.82
C PRO A 86 -6.23 7.26 11.45
N MET A 87 -5.35 6.66 10.66
CA MET A 87 -4.33 5.72 11.10
C MET A 87 -2.97 6.41 11.02
N PRO A 88 -2.43 6.88 12.16
CA PRO A 88 -1.17 7.59 12.18
C PRO A 88 -0.01 6.69 11.71
N SER A 89 0.97 7.29 11.01
CA SER A 89 2.17 6.58 10.53
C SER A 89 3.10 6.12 11.67
N ASP A 90 2.95 6.70 12.85
CA ASP A 90 3.66 6.36 14.10
C ASP A 90 3.27 4.99 14.68
N ARG A 91 2.42 4.22 13.99
CA ARG A 91 2.02 2.85 14.35
C ARG A 91 1.40 2.73 15.75
N THR A 92 0.97 3.84 16.34
CA THR A 92 0.23 3.86 17.60
C THR A 92 -1.15 3.24 17.43
N CYS A 93 -1.73 3.27 16.22
CA CYS A 93 -3.01 2.63 15.92
C CYS A 93 -2.85 1.40 15.01
N MET A 94 -3.58 0.34 15.32
CA MET A 94 -3.60 -0.94 14.60
C MET A 94 -5.04 -1.41 14.39
N LEU A 95 -5.33 -1.96 13.21
CA LEU A 95 -6.59 -2.67 12.94
C LEU A 95 -6.48 -4.11 13.46
N SER A 96 -7.41 -4.50 14.31
CA SER A 96 -7.59 -5.88 14.79
C SER A 96 -8.87 -6.45 14.19
N ALA A 97 -8.81 -7.65 13.62
CA ALA A 97 -10.02 -8.39 13.30
C ALA A 97 -10.76 -8.74 14.60
N ARG A 98 -12.10 -8.78 14.52
CA ARG A 98 -12.98 -9.10 15.65
C ARG A 98 -13.70 -10.42 15.44
#